data_AF-A0A6B3HKP3-F1
#
_entry.id   AF-A0A6B3HKP3-F1
#
_cell.length_a   1.000
_cell.length_b   1.000
_cell.length_c   1.000
_cell.angle_alpha   90.00
_cell.angle_beta   90.00
_cell.angle_gamma   90.00
#
_symmetry.space_group_name_H-M   'P 1'
#
loop_
_entity.id
_entity.type
_entity.pdbx_description
1 polymer ?
#
loop_
_entity_poly.entity_id
_entity_poly.type
_entity_poly.pdbx_seq_one_letter_code
_entity_poly.pdbx_strand_id
1 'polypeptide(L)' 'MTIVALESLSFGLGRMAEAAASTGHRLSLLTGDRSVYRHELATLPAGALDVVDVDTDDPEAVRRALAAVPA' A
#
# COMPACT_ATOMS: atom_id res chain seq x y z
N MET A 1 -13.60 3.81 -0.13
CA MET A 1 -12.56 4.60 0.54
C MET A 1 -11.28 3.81 0.59
N THR A 2 -10.26 4.35 -0.05
CA THR A 2 -8.91 3.79 -0.03
C THR A 2 -8.11 4.43 1.11
N ILE A 3 -7.51 3.59 1.95
CA ILE A 3 -6.52 3.97 2.94
C ILE A 3 -5.16 3.85 2.27
N VAL A 4 -4.35 4.90 2.35
CA VAL A 4 -2.99 4.89 1.84
C VAL A 4 -1.99 4.76 2.98
N ALA A 5 -1.09 3.79 2.88
CA ALA A 5 0.12 3.71 3.70
C ALA A 5 1.29 4.24 2.88
N LEU A 6 1.90 5.34 3.34
CA LEU A 6 3.15 5.87 2.79
C LEU A 6 4.31 5.19 3.53
N GLU A 7 4.87 4.16 2.88
CA GLU A 7 5.63 3.10 3.54
C GLU A 7 4.84 2.38 4.63
N SER A 8 5.33 1.21 5.05
CA SER A 8 4.80 0.48 6.18
C SER A 8 5.86 -0.45 6.75
N LEU A 9 5.62 -0.93 7.96
CA LEU A 9 6.34 -2.10 8.43
C LEU A 9 5.89 -3.30 7.58
N SER A 10 6.84 -4.06 7.06
CA SER A 10 6.52 -5.29 6.33
C SER A 10 5.74 -6.26 7.22
N PHE A 11 6.14 -6.40 8.48
CA PHE A 11 5.39 -7.20 9.45
C PHE A 11 4.02 -6.58 9.74
N GLY A 12 2.96 -7.34 9.46
CA GLY A 12 1.57 -6.92 9.72
C GLY A 12 0.88 -6.26 8.53
N LEU A 13 1.58 -6.04 7.41
CA LEU A 13 0.98 -5.50 6.18
C LEU A 13 -0.23 -6.33 5.73
N GLY A 14 -0.12 -7.67 5.76
CA GLY A 14 -1.24 -8.53 5.44
C GLY A 14 -2.43 -8.41 6.41
N ARG A 15 -2.17 -8.19 7.70
CA ARG A 15 -3.21 -7.97 8.71
C ARG A 15 -3.89 -6.62 8.55
N MET A 16 -3.15 -5.59 8.16
CA MET A 16 -3.72 -4.28 7.83
C MET A 16 -4.61 -4.37 6.60
N ALA A 17 -4.19 -5.09 5.56
CA ALA A 17 -5.01 -5.33 4.37
C ALA A 17 -6.31 -6.08 4.71
N GLU A 18 -6.22 -7.13 5.52
CA GLU A 18 -7.37 -7.89 6.04
C GLU A 18 -8.33 -7.00 6.86
N ALA A 19 -7.79 -6.16 7.74
CA ALA A 19 -8.58 -5.22 8.54
C ALA A 19 -9.28 -4.16 7.68
N ALA A 20 -8.59 -3.59 6.69
CA ALA A 20 -9.19 -2.67 5.74
C ALA A 20 -10.34 -3.34 4.96
N ALA A 21 -10.10 -4.54 4.42
CA ALA A 21 -11.12 -5.29 3.69
C ALA A 21 -12.35 -5.61 4.55
N SER A 22 -12.16 -6.07 5.80
CA SER A 22 -13.26 -6.39 6.73
C SER A 22 -14.11 -5.18 7.13
N THR A 23 -13.59 -3.96 6.93
CA THR A 23 -14.30 -2.69 7.16
C THR A 23 -14.84 -2.05 5.87
N GLY A 24 -14.72 -2.72 4.73
CA GLY A 24 -15.18 -2.20 3.43
C GLY A 24 -14.26 -1.13 2.83
N HIS A 25 -13.00 -1.09 3.26
CA HIS A 25 -11.96 -0.22 2.75
C HIS A 25 -10.95 -0.99 1.90
N ARG A 26 -10.24 -0.28 1.03
CA ARG A 26 -9.06 -0.79 0.33
C ARG A 26 -7.81 -0.27 1.01
N LEU A 27 -6.74 -1.05 0.99
CA LEU A 27 -5.41 -0.59 1.39
C LEU A 27 -4.54 -0.44 0.14
N SER A 28 -3.84 0.69 0.04
CA SER A 28 -2.82 0.94 -0.99
C SER A 28 -1.50 1.29 -0.30
N LEU A 29 -0.43 0.61 -0.68
CA LEU A 29 0.94 0.87 -0.22
C LEU A 29 1.66 1.72 -1.27
N LEU A 30 2.12 2.90 -0.87
CA LEU A 30 3.08 3.70 -1.64
C LEU A 30 4.47 3.39 -1.08
N THR A 31 5.39 2.93 -1.92
CA THR A 31 6.74 2.57 -1.47
C THR A 31 7.83 2.90 -2.49
N GLY A 32 9.00 3.30 -1.99
CA GLY A 32 10.22 3.44 -2.77
C GLY A 32 10.94 2.12 -3.07
N ASP A 33 10.68 1.07 -2.28
CA ASP A 33 11.30 -0.24 -2.47
C ASP A 33 10.33 -1.40 -2.22
N ARG A 34 9.69 -1.85 -3.30
CA ARG A 34 8.81 -3.02 -3.30
C ARG A 34 9.49 -4.30 -2.82
N SER A 35 10.81 -4.42 -2.95
CA SER A 35 11.53 -5.64 -2.59
C SER A 35 11.52 -5.92 -1.08
N VAL A 36 11.38 -4.88 -0.25
CA VAL A 36 11.22 -4.96 1.21
C VAL A 36 9.98 -5.79 1.60
N TYR A 37 8.93 -5.75 0.77
CA TYR A 37 7.65 -6.41 1.03
C TYR A 37 7.50 -7.75 0.30
N ARG A 38 8.56 -8.25 -0.36
CA ARG A 38 8.50 -9.44 -1.22
C ARG A 38 7.79 -10.64 -0.55
N HIS A 39 8.10 -10.90 0.72
CA HIS A 39 7.50 -12.03 1.44
C HIS A 39 5.98 -11.85 1.61
N GLU A 40 5.55 -10.69 2.11
CA GLU A 40 4.13 -10.38 2.31
C GLU A 40 3.36 -10.35 0.99
N LEU A 41 3.93 -9.73 -0.04
CA LEU A 41 3.29 -9.64 -1.36
C LEU A 41 3.15 -11.02 -2.02
N ALA A 42 4.03 -11.97 -1.69
CA ALA A 42 3.94 -13.35 -2.19
C ALA A 42 2.89 -14.19 -1.45
N THR A 43 2.52 -13.82 -0.23
CA THR A 43 1.57 -14.57 0.60
C THR A 43 0.16 -13.98 0.59
N LEU A 44 0.02 -12.71 0.23
CA LEU A 44 -1.28 -12.04 0.15
C LEU A 44 -2.14 -12.56 -1.01
N PRO A 45 -3.47 -12.66 -0.82
CA PRO A 45 -4.38 -12.91 -1.93
C PRO A 45 -4.26 -11.84 -3.02
N ALA A 46 -4.40 -12.25 -4.27
CA ALA A 46 -4.40 -11.32 -5.39
C ALA A 46 -5.49 -10.24 -5.19
N GLY A 47 -5.11 -8.97 -5.34
CA GLY A 47 -6.00 -7.84 -5.16
C GLY A 47 -6.28 -7.44 -3.70
N ALA A 48 -5.67 -8.10 -2.71
CA ALA A 48 -5.82 -7.71 -1.30
C ALA A 48 -5.11 -6.38 -0.97
N LEU A 49 -4.10 -6.00 -1.76
CA LEU A 49 -3.31 -4.80 -1.56
C LEU A 49 -2.90 -4.21 -2.93
N ASP A 50 -3.13 -2.92 -3.11
CA ASP A 50 -2.55 -2.17 -4.23
C ASP A 50 -1.15 -1.68 -3.85
N VAL A 51 -0.19 -1.77 -4.77
CA VAL A 51 1.18 -1.28 -4.54
C VAL A 51 1.56 -0.29 -5.63
N VAL A 52 1.91 0.92 -5.20
CA VAL A 52 2.36 2.01 -6.07
C VAL A 52 3.83 2.27 -5.77
N ASP A 53 4.69 2.06 -6.76
CA ASP A 53 6.10 2.43 -6.63
C ASP A 53 6.21 3.95 -6.79
N VAL A 54 6.77 4.62 -5.79
CA VAL A 54 6.95 6.07 -5.77
C VAL A 54 8.20 6.40 -5.00
N ASP A 55 8.95 7.42 -5.45
CA ASP A 55 9.99 8.01 -4.63
C ASP A 55 9.34 8.66 -3.40
N THR A 56 9.43 7.99 -2.25
CA THR A 56 8.80 8.42 -1.00
C THR A 56 9.53 9.58 -0.33
N ASP A 57 10.73 9.92 -0.80
CA ASP A 57 11.50 11.10 -0.37
C ASP A 57 11.22 12.35 -1.24
N ASP A 58 10.48 12.22 -2.36
CA ASP A 58 9.98 13.35 -3.16
C ASP A 58 8.51 13.69 -2.79
N PRO A 59 8.26 14.78 -2.04
CA PRO A 59 6.91 15.16 -1.63
C PRO A 59 5.95 15.41 -2.81
N GLU A 60 6.45 15.92 -3.94
CA GLU A 60 5.61 16.16 -5.11
C GLU A 60 5.29 14.86 -5.86
N ALA A 61 6.21 13.88 -5.87
CA ALA A 61 5.91 12.54 -6.35
C ALA A 61 4.82 11.88 -5.50
N VAL A 62 4.95 11.95 -4.18
CA VAL A 62 3.94 11.42 -3.24
C VAL A 62 2.59 12.12 -3.45
N ARG A 63 2.56 13.45 -3.58
CA ARG A 63 1.32 14.20 -3.81
C ARG A 63 0.63 13.79 -5.12
N ARG A 64 1.39 13.59 -6.20
CA ARG A 64 0.86 13.09 -7.48
C ARG A 64 0.32 11.66 -7.34
N ALA A 65 1.05 10.79 -6.65
CA ALA A 65 0.62 9.42 -6.41
C ALA A 65 -0.69 9.37 -5.60
N LEU A 66 -0.78 10.14 -4.52
CA LEU A 66 -1.99 10.24 -3.70
C LEU A 66 -3.21 10.75 -4.50
N ALA A 67 -3.02 11.75 -5.36
CA ALA A 67 -4.09 12.29 -6.20
C ALA A 67 -4.60 11.29 -7.26
N ALA A 68 -3.81 10.28 -7.60
CA ALA A 68 -4.19 9.24 -8.54
C ALA A 68 -4.86 8.03 -7.87
N VAL A 69 -4.88 7.96 -6.54
CA VAL A 69 -5.52 6.85 -5.80
C VAL A 69 -7.05 6.96 -5.94
N PRO A 70 -7.75 5.87 -6.35
CA PRO A 70 -9.20 5.87 -6.42
C PRO A 70 -9.86 6.08 -5.05
N ALA A 71 -10.98 6.83 -5.03
CA ALA A 71 -11.82 7.02 -3.84
C ALA A 71 -12.50 5.71 -3.39
#